data_AF-A0A9W8P1U0-F1
#
_entry.id   AF-A0A9W8P1U0-F1
#
_cell.length_a   1.000
_cell.length_b   1.000
_cell.length_c   1.000
_cell.angle_alpha   90.00
_cell.angle_beta   90.00
_cell.angle_gamma   90.00
#
_symmetry.space_group_name_H-M   'P 1'
#
loop_
_entity.id
_entity.type
_entity.pdbx_description
1 polymer ?
#
loop_
_entity_poly.entity_id
_entity_poly.type
_entity_poly.pdbx_seq_one_letter_code
_entity_poly.pdbx_strand_id
1 'polypeptide(L)'
;MCKAAWTAVTQETIANCWRHSGILGNTPVASSAISTSLSSSLPSSSTFTPAAPATPASHMIEGWKILQTFVVTTSMTLPQAEDALKEVFGAQYKDEVWRSMLSKITSQEPDSDRGPILAEIETHLQSLHPSSTVETGMPSSSAEISPVETELMDAVSLLKKRNRIFGPLPTLEELVNPAEEKDIGESAYQFGENAEEKIVKQVRYEEAVKRGEIVEIEEDEEDEEESSPDVSLSELLKNLKLVEEQCGTGCIEDAAVAEDALHLIDQMRRFRGQVQKLQDVNSKQSSILQFFGATSSSEDLPEHQSYDLKIDLEEGAKPPLGRIYLLSPKELEAL
;
A
#
# COMPACT_ATOMS: atom_id res chain seq x y z
N MET A 1 17.44 30.29 -19.10
CA MET A 1 18.27 29.28 -18.41
C MET A 1 17.55 27.96 -18.17
N CYS A 2 16.24 27.93 -17.87
CA CYS A 2 15.50 26.68 -17.58
C CYS A 2 15.48 25.64 -18.73
N LYS A 3 15.46 26.06 -20.00
CA LYS A 3 15.53 25.13 -21.14
C LYS A 3 16.85 24.35 -21.21
N ALA A 4 17.96 24.99 -20.84
CA ALA A 4 19.29 24.36 -20.83
C ALA A 4 19.42 23.31 -19.72
N ALA A 5 18.73 23.51 -18.60
CA ALA A 5 18.69 22.54 -17.50
C ALA A 5 17.89 21.29 -17.89
N TRP A 6 16.76 21.43 -18.60
CA TRP A 6 15.97 20.30 -19.08
C TRP A 6 16.67 19.49 -20.18
N THR A 7 17.45 20.13 -21.06
CA THR A 7 18.24 19.42 -22.07
C THR A 7 19.45 18.67 -21.49
N ALA A 8 19.86 18.98 -20.27
CA ALA A 8 20.93 18.28 -19.56
C ALA A 8 20.44 17.02 -18.83
N VAL A 9 19.13 16.82 -18.71
CA VAL A 9 18.56 15.60 -18.13
C VAL A 9 18.59 14.51 -19.20
N THR A 10 19.55 13.61 -19.06
CA THR A 10 19.63 12.41 -19.91
C THR A 10 18.79 11.29 -19.31
N GLN A 11 18.51 10.27 -20.13
CA GLN A 11 17.84 9.05 -19.67
C GLN A 11 18.62 8.35 -18.55
N GLU A 12 19.95 8.49 -18.52
CA GLU A 12 20.82 7.99 -17.44
C GLU A 12 20.61 8.76 -16.12
N THR A 13 20.44 10.09 -16.18
CA THR A 13 20.10 10.90 -15.00
C THR A 13 18.77 10.46 -14.39
N ILE A 14 17.75 10.22 -15.23
CA ILE A 14 16.43 9.75 -14.79
C ILE A 14 16.54 8.35 -14.17
N ALA A 15 17.28 7.43 -14.81
CA ALA A 15 17.49 6.08 -14.30
C ALA A 15 18.23 6.09 -12.94
N ASN A 16 19.23 6.94 -12.77
CA ASN A 16 19.92 7.11 -11.49
C ASN A 16 19.03 7.72 -10.41
N CYS A 17 18.17 8.69 -10.76
CA CYS A 17 17.16 9.22 -9.84
C CYS A 17 16.18 8.13 -9.40
N TRP A 18 15.68 7.31 -10.33
CA TRP A 18 14.76 6.20 -10.00
C TRP A 18 15.43 5.09 -9.18
N ARG A 19 16.74 4.85 -9.37
CA ARG A 19 17.54 3.94 -8.55
C ARG A 19 17.72 4.46 -7.13
N HIS A 20 18.02 5.76 -6.96
CA HIS A 20 18.14 6.39 -5.65
C HIS A 20 16.80 6.44 -4.90
N SER A 21 15.69 6.56 -5.62
CA SER A 21 14.34 6.55 -5.03
C SER A 21 13.76 5.14 -4.83
N GLY A 22 14.47 4.07 -5.18
CA GLY A 22 14.02 2.68 -5.00
C GLY A 22 12.85 2.25 -5.90
N ILE A 23 12.49 3.05 -6.91
CA ILE A 23 11.35 2.78 -7.83
C ILE A 23 11.68 1.64 -8.79
N LEU A 24 12.94 1.56 -9.22
CA LEU A 24 13.46 0.40 -9.92
C LEU A 24 14.06 -0.52 -8.87
N GLY A 25 13.26 -1.47 -8.36
CA GLY A 25 13.73 -2.50 -7.44
C GLY A 25 15.03 -3.14 -7.92
N ASN A 26 15.90 -3.52 -6.96
CA ASN A 26 17.24 -4.05 -7.21
C ASN A 26 17.20 -5.28 -8.13
N THR A 27 17.27 -5.07 -9.43
CA THR A 27 17.49 -6.13 -10.41
C THR A 27 19.00 -6.23 -10.64
N PRO A 28 19.63 -7.37 -10.31
CA PRO A 28 21.04 -7.56 -10.58
C PRO A 28 21.18 -8.00 -12.04
N VAL A 29 21.67 -7.11 -12.90
CA VAL A 29 22.20 -7.51 -14.21
C VAL A 29 23.70 -7.25 -14.25
N ALA A 30 24.39 -8.32 -14.63
CA ALA A 30 25.82 -8.50 -14.75
C ALA A 30 26.58 -7.28 -15.28
N SER A 31 27.69 -6.97 -14.63
CA SER A 31 28.82 -6.29 -15.26
C SER A 31 30.09 -7.02 -14.91
N SER A 32 30.76 -7.43 -15.99
CA SER A 32 31.97 -8.22 -16.05
C SER A 32 33.16 -7.54 -15.39
N ALA A 33 33.93 -8.37 -14.68
CA ALA A 33 35.38 -8.49 -14.70
C ALA A 33 36.22 -7.20 -14.65
N ILE A 34 36.77 -6.91 -13.47
CA ILE A 34 38.18 -6.53 -13.35
C ILE A 34 38.83 -7.42 -12.29
N SER A 35 39.84 -8.17 -12.73
CA SER A 35 40.71 -9.03 -11.95
C SER A 35 41.51 -8.27 -10.90
N THR A 36 41.65 -8.84 -9.71
CA THR A 36 42.97 -8.88 -9.03
C THR A 36 43.03 -10.12 -8.15
N SER A 37 44.14 -10.83 -8.27
CA SER A 37 44.43 -12.15 -7.71
C SER A 37 45.38 -12.07 -6.50
N LEU A 38 45.54 -13.23 -5.83
CA LEU A 38 46.44 -13.60 -4.72
C LEU A 38 45.92 -13.25 -3.31
N SER A 39 45.94 -14.12 -2.29
CA SER A 39 46.53 -15.46 -2.14
C SER A 39 45.93 -16.20 -0.94
N SER A 40 45.96 -17.52 -1.10
CA SER A 40 45.79 -18.65 -0.19
C SER A 40 46.08 -18.46 1.31
N SER A 41 45.25 -19.09 2.16
CA SER A 41 45.66 -19.82 3.37
C SER A 41 44.50 -20.69 3.89
N LEU A 42 44.67 -22.02 3.82
CA LEU A 42 43.98 -23.02 4.65
C LEU A 42 44.57 -22.97 6.08
N PRO A 43 43.82 -23.33 7.13
CA PRO A 43 43.84 -24.75 7.53
C PRO A 43 42.50 -25.32 8.05
N SER A 44 42.55 -26.64 8.12
CA SER A 44 41.53 -27.63 8.41
C SER A 44 40.90 -27.63 9.82
N SER A 45 39.78 -28.36 9.88
CA SER A 45 39.25 -29.13 11.01
C SER A 45 38.65 -28.38 12.20
N SER A 46 37.32 -28.50 12.36
CA SER A 46 36.68 -28.64 13.66
C SER A 46 35.37 -29.41 13.55
N THR A 47 35.46 -30.67 13.99
CA THR A 47 34.53 -31.36 14.90
C THR A 47 33.03 -31.17 14.69
N PHE A 48 32.42 -32.24 14.17
CA PHE A 48 31.01 -32.56 14.32
C PHE A 48 30.58 -32.38 15.78
N THR A 49 29.67 -31.43 16.00
CA THR A 49 28.89 -31.29 17.23
C THR A 49 27.50 -31.83 16.92
N PRO A 50 26.95 -32.80 17.69
CA PRO A 50 25.63 -33.33 17.38
C PRO A 50 24.60 -32.24 17.66
N ALA A 51 23.93 -31.78 16.60
CA ALA A 51 22.85 -30.82 16.67
C ALA A 51 21.71 -31.39 17.52
N ALA A 52 21.15 -30.52 18.36
CA ALA A 52 19.96 -30.76 19.15
C ALA A 52 18.81 -31.32 18.28
N PRO A 53 17.90 -32.13 18.83
CA PRO A 53 16.81 -32.72 18.06
C PRO A 53 15.92 -31.61 17.50
N ALA A 54 15.99 -31.41 16.18
CA ALA A 54 15.10 -30.51 15.47
C ALA A 54 13.65 -30.97 15.71
N THR A 55 12.79 -29.99 15.96
CA THR A 55 11.37 -30.22 16.22
C THR A 55 10.71 -30.84 14.98
N PRO A 56 9.68 -31.70 15.15
CA PRO A 56 9.03 -32.40 14.04
C PRO A 56 8.43 -31.47 12.97
N ALA A 57 8.09 -30.23 13.35
CA ALA A 57 7.64 -29.20 12.41
C ALA A 57 8.73 -28.76 11.42
N SER A 58 10.00 -28.73 11.86
CA SER A 58 11.13 -28.33 11.01
C SER A 58 11.38 -29.33 9.88
N HIS A 59 11.20 -30.63 10.15
CA HIS A 59 11.39 -31.68 9.14
C HIS A 59 10.26 -31.65 8.10
N MET A 60 9.03 -31.33 8.52
CA MET A 60 7.90 -31.20 7.61
C MET A 60 8.11 -30.07 6.60
N ILE A 61 8.59 -28.91 7.06
CA ILE A 61 8.92 -27.75 6.20
C ILE A 61 9.98 -28.14 5.16
N GLU A 62 11.02 -28.87 5.57
CA GLU A 62 12.08 -29.29 4.67
C GLU A 62 11.58 -30.29 3.61
N GLY A 63 10.65 -31.18 3.98
CA GLY A 63 9.97 -32.09 3.05
C GLY A 63 9.20 -31.36 1.95
N TRP A 64 8.46 -30.31 2.29
CA TRP A 64 7.73 -29.50 1.31
C TRP A 64 8.66 -28.67 0.41
N LYS A 65 9.82 -28.22 0.91
CA LYS A 65 10.86 -27.56 0.09
C LYS A 65 11.52 -28.50 -0.92
N ILE A 66 11.70 -29.77 -0.55
CA ILE A 66 12.20 -30.80 -1.49
C ILE A 66 11.20 -30.99 -2.63
N LEU A 67 9.90 -31.04 -2.34
CA LEU A 67 8.86 -31.08 -3.36
C LEU A 67 8.82 -29.83 -4.23
N GLN A 68 8.93 -28.64 -3.63
CA GLN A 68 9.02 -27.38 -4.38
C GLN A 68 10.20 -27.42 -5.36
N THR A 69 11.36 -27.89 -4.89
CA THR A 69 12.56 -28.04 -5.72
C THR A 69 12.33 -29.03 -6.87
N PHE A 70 11.66 -30.15 -6.61
CA PHE A 70 11.31 -31.15 -7.63
C PHE A 70 10.34 -30.60 -8.70
N VAL A 71 9.42 -29.71 -8.32
CA VAL A 71 8.48 -29.09 -9.26
C VAL A 71 9.18 -28.04 -10.14
N VAL A 72 10.01 -27.18 -9.55
CA VAL A 72 10.73 -26.09 -10.23
C VAL A 72 11.88 -26.61 -11.08
N THR A 73 12.56 -27.67 -10.64
CA THR A 73 13.79 -28.14 -11.26
C THR A 73 13.54 -29.38 -12.11
N THR A 74 13.54 -29.22 -13.43
CA THR A 74 13.39 -30.33 -14.39
C THR A 74 14.52 -31.36 -14.35
N SER A 75 15.64 -31.06 -13.67
CA SER A 75 16.77 -31.99 -13.54
C SER A 75 16.64 -32.99 -12.39
N MET A 76 15.69 -32.79 -11.47
CA MET A 76 15.46 -33.71 -10.36
C MET A 76 14.46 -34.80 -10.79
N THR A 77 14.82 -36.07 -10.62
CA THR A 77 13.97 -37.22 -10.96
C THR A 77 13.17 -37.70 -9.75
N LEU A 78 12.04 -38.37 -9.97
CA LEU A 78 11.19 -38.91 -8.89
C LEU A 78 11.99 -39.74 -7.85
N PRO A 79 12.89 -40.66 -8.25
CA PRO A 79 13.70 -41.41 -7.28
C PRO A 79 14.60 -40.52 -6.42
N GLN A 80 15.18 -39.46 -7.01
CA GLN A 80 16.02 -38.51 -6.27
C GLN A 80 15.21 -37.68 -5.27
N ALA A 81 13.97 -37.30 -5.61
CA ALA A 81 13.07 -36.59 -4.70
C ALA A 81 12.64 -37.49 -3.53
N GLU A 82 12.32 -38.75 -3.80
CA GLU A 82 11.99 -39.73 -2.75
C GLU A 82 13.18 -40.02 -1.83
N ASP A 83 14.39 -40.15 -2.39
CA ASP A 83 15.60 -40.41 -1.60
C ASP A 83 15.94 -39.22 -0.70
N ALA A 84 15.79 -37.99 -1.19
CA ALA A 84 15.95 -36.77 -0.40
C ALA A 84 14.90 -36.68 0.74
N LEU A 85 13.65 -37.06 0.48
CA LEU A 85 12.62 -37.14 1.52
C LEU A 85 12.96 -38.21 2.56
N LYS A 86 13.42 -39.39 2.14
CA LYS A 86 13.83 -40.47 3.06
C LYS A 86 15.06 -40.08 3.89
N GLU A 87 15.96 -39.26 3.35
CA GLU A 87 17.11 -38.73 4.09
C GLU A 87 16.67 -37.77 5.21
N VAL A 88 15.70 -36.89 4.95
CA VAL A 88 15.17 -35.93 5.93
C VAL A 88 14.34 -36.61 7.03
N PHE A 89 13.46 -37.56 6.66
CA PHE A 89 12.54 -38.18 7.61
C PHE A 89 13.07 -39.49 8.23
N GLY A 90 14.06 -40.14 7.61
CA GLY A 90 14.61 -41.41 8.07
C GLY A 90 13.52 -42.45 8.35
N ALA A 91 13.50 -42.99 9.57
CA ALA A 91 12.49 -43.96 10.01
C ALA A 91 11.06 -43.39 10.17
N GLN A 92 10.88 -42.06 10.09
CA GLN A 92 9.58 -41.39 10.19
C GLN A 92 8.96 -41.09 8.81
N TYR A 93 9.61 -41.48 7.71
CA TYR A 93 9.07 -41.31 6.37
C TYR A 93 7.79 -42.16 6.20
N LYS A 94 6.68 -41.50 5.89
CA LYS A 94 5.41 -42.15 5.54
C LYS A 94 5.09 -41.85 4.09
N ASP A 95 5.23 -42.86 3.24
CA ASP A 95 4.99 -42.73 1.80
C ASP A 95 3.59 -42.21 1.49
N GLU A 96 2.60 -42.64 2.27
CA GLU A 96 1.18 -42.25 2.13
C GLU A 96 0.94 -40.73 2.12
N VAL A 97 1.78 -39.95 2.83
CA VAL A 97 1.66 -38.50 2.93
C VAL A 97 2.18 -37.81 1.66
N TRP A 98 3.27 -38.34 1.07
CA TRP A 98 4.00 -37.68 -0.01
C TRP A 98 3.61 -38.20 -1.40
N ARG A 99 3.15 -39.46 -1.48
CA ARG A 99 2.85 -40.14 -2.74
C ARG A 99 1.73 -39.48 -3.53
N SER A 100 0.73 -38.92 -2.84
CA SER A 100 -0.36 -38.16 -3.49
C SER A 100 0.20 -36.96 -4.26
N MET A 101 1.12 -36.22 -3.63
CA MET A 101 1.72 -35.04 -4.24
C MET A 101 2.75 -35.40 -5.32
N LEU A 102 3.61 -36.39 -5.06
CA LEU A 102 4.58 -36.90 -6.03
C LEU A 102 3.89 -37.45 -7.29
N SER A 103 2.76 -38.16 -7.13
CA SER A 103 1.96 -38.64 -8.26
C SER A 103 1.34 -37.49 -9.06
N LYS A 104 0.89 -36.43 -8.39
CA LYS A 104 0.34 -35.23 -9.03
C LYS A 104 1.39 -34.50 -9.86
N ILE A 105 2.62 -34.39 -9.33
CA ILE A 105 3.77 -33.78 -10.02
C ILE A 105 4.20 -34.62 -11.23
N THR A 106 4.23 -35.95 -11.10
CA THR A 106 4.71 -36.85 -12.17
C THR A 106 3.67 -37.19 -13.22
N SER A 107 2.39 -36.99 -12.91
CA SER A 107 1.29 -37.10 -13.87
C SER A 107 1.19 -35.87 -14.77
N GLN A 108 1.85 -34.76 -14.42
CA GLN A 108 1.96 -33.58 -15.25
C GLN A 108 3.19 -33.66 -16.16
N GLU A 109 2.97 -33.47 -17.46
CA GLU A 109 4.06 -33.35 -18.44
C GLU A 109 5.00 -32.19 -18.05
N PRO A 110 6.31 -32.29 -18.34
CA PRO A 110 7.30 -31.27 -17.97
C PRO A 110 7.03 -29.89 -18.58
N ASP A 111 6.27 -29.82 -19.68
CA ASP A 111 5.88 -28.58 -20.36
C ASP A 111 4.47 -28.08 -19.96
N SER A 112 3.81 -28.77 -19.03
CA SER A 112 2.48 -28.38 -18.52
C SER A 112 2.61 -27.33 -17.40
N ASP A 113 1.56 -26.52 -17.23
CA ASP A 113 1.53 -25.49 -16.19
C ASP A 113 1.52 -26.11 -14.79
N ARG A 114 2.69 -26.15 -14.16
CA ARG A 114 2.91 -26.63 -12.78
C ARG A 114 2.56 -25.59 -11.71
N GLY A 115 2.12 -24.39 -12.10
CA GLY A 115 1.72 -23.31 -11.19
C GLY A 115 0.70 -23.71 -10.11
N PRO A 116 -0.37 -24.46 -10.44
CA PRO A 116 -1.36 -24.91 -9.45
C PRO A 116 -0.78 -25.84 -8.38
N ILE A 117 0.19 -26.67 -8.76
CA ILE A 117 0.87 -27.60 -7.83
C ILE A 117 1.80 -26.81 -6.91
N LEU A 118 2.51 -25.80 -7.44
CA LEU A 118 3.35 -24.92 -6.61
C LEU A 118 2.51 -24.14 -5.58
N ALA A 119 1.36 -23.61 -5.99
CA ALA A 119 0.46 -22.90 -5.08
C ALA A 119 -0.06 -23.81 -3.93
N GLU A 120 -0.32 -25.08 -4.21
CA GLU A 120 -0.72 -26.07 -3.20
C GLU A 120 0.43 -26.39 -2.22
N ILE A 121 1.67 -26.55 -2.73
CA ILE A 121 2.87 -26.71 -1.88
C ILE A 121 3.09 -25.48 -1.00
N GLU A 122 2.92 -24.28 -1.56
CA GLU A 122 3.07 -23.02 -0.84
C GLU A 122 2.00 -22.86 0.24
N THR A 123 0.76 -23.29 -0.03
CA THR A 123 -0.32 -23.32 0.96
C THR A 123 0.02 -24.24 2.14
N HIS A 124 0.59 -25.42 1.86
CA HIS A 124 1.04 -26.33 2.91
C HIS A 124 2.19 -25.75 3.74
N LEU A 125 3.17 -25.10 3.09
CA LEU A 125 4.24 -24.38 3.78
C LEU A 125 3.68 -23.27 4.68
N GLN A 126 2.73 -22.47 4.19
CA GLN A 126 2.09 -21.41 4.97
C GLN A 126 1.28 -21.96 6.16
N SER A 127 0.61 -23.11 6.02
CA SER A 127 -0.15 -23.72 7.11
C SER A 127 0.74 -24.30 8.23
N LEU A 128 1.96 -24.70 7.89
CA LEU A 128 2.93 -25.28 8.82
C LEU A 128 3.73 -24.22 9.57
N HIS A 129 3.70 -22.98 9.10
CA HIS A 129 4.06 -21.85 9.92
C HIS A 129 2.92 -21.62 10.92
N PRO A 130 3.17 -21.76 12.25
CA PRO A 130 2.18 -21.33 13.22
C PRO A 130 1.89 -19.86 12.94
N SER A 131 0.62 -19.56 12.66
CA SER A 131 0.10 -18.23 12.44
C SER A 131 0.42 -17.37 13.67
N SER A 132 1.55 -16.67 13.62
CA SER A 132 1.72 -15.44 14.36
C SER A 132 1.00 -14.39 13.53
N THR A 133 -0.04 -13.84 14.14
CA THR A 133 -0.63 -12.54 13.85
C THR A 133 0.34 -11.60 13.12
N VAL A 134 -0.18 -11.02 12.05
CA VAL A 134 0.35 -9.90 11.26
C VAL A 134 1.22 -8.96 12.10
N GLU A 135 2.53 -9.10 11.96
CA GLU A 135 3.47 -7.97 12.03
C GLU A 135 4.51 -8.17 10.93
N THR A 136 4.63 -7.12 10.12
CA THR A 136 5.69 -6.86 9.16
C THR A 136 7.06 -7.27 9.73
N GLY A 137 7.86 -7.94 8.90
CA GLY A 137 9.05 -8.66 9.33
C GLY A 137 10.02 -7.90 10.23
N MET A 138 10.38 -8.54 11.35
CA MET A 138 11.68 -8.36 11.99
C MET A 138 12.59 -9.55 11.62
N PRO A 139 13.75 -9.32 10.99
CA PRO A 139 14.85 -10.27 11.12
C PRO A 139 15.28 -10.27 12.59
N SER A 140 15.38 -11.47 13.15
CA SER A 140 15.93 -11.70 14.47
C SER A 140 17.43 -11.35 14.48
N SER A 141 17.79 -10.07 14.67
CA SER A 141 19.16 -9.65 14.98
C SER A 141 19.20 -8.70 16.19
N SER A 142 19.08 -9.29 17.39
CA SER A 142 19.28 -8.60 18.69
C SER A 142 20.68 -7.96 18.87
N ALA A 143 21.57 -8.02 17.88
CA ALA A 143 22.92 -7.46 17.94
C ALA A 143 23.13 -6.20 17.06
N GLU A 144 22.20 -5.87 16.14
CA GLU A 144 22.37 -4.78 15.17
C GLU A 144 21.42 -3.59 15.41
N ILE A 145 20.44 -3.73 16.29
CA ILE A 145 19.43 -2.70 16.53
C ILE A 145 19.98 -1.56 17.41
N SER A 146 20.84 -1.86 18.39
CA SER A 146 21.39 -0.85 19.29
C SER A 146 22.16 0.30 18.61
N PRO A 147 23.04 0.09 17.59
CA PRO A 147 23.70 1.21 16.93
C PRO A 147 22.71 2.12 16.17
N VAL A 148 21.70 1.53 15.54
CA VAL A 148 20.69 2.29 14.76
C VAL A 148 19.79 3.10 15.69
N GLU A 149 19.39 2.54 16.83
CA GLU A 149 18.64 3.27 17.87
C GLU A 149 19.45 4.46 18.41
N THR A 150 20.75 4.29 18.64
CA THR A 150 21.61 5.39 19.09
C THR A 150 21.78 6.47 18.02
N GLU A 151 21.94 6.10 16.76
CA GLU A 151 22.05 7.05 15.64
C GLU A 151 20.76 7.85 15.47
N LEU A 152 19.61 7.20 15.61
CA LEU A 152 18.29 7.86 15.58
C LEU A 152 18.16 8.89 16.71
N MET A 153 18.51 8.52 17.95
CA MET A 153 18.42 9.44 19.09
C MET A 153 19.43 10.60 19.00
N ASP A 154 20.60 10.39 18.40
CA ASP A 154 21.57 11.45 18.11
C ASP A 154 21.02 12.44 17.07
N ALA A 155 20.37 11.94 16.01
CA ALA A 155 19.71 12.78 15.02
C ALA A 155 18.57 13.63 15.63
N VAL A 156 17.74 13.02 16.48
CA VAL A 156 16.67 13.70 17.22
C VAL A 156 17.24 14.78 18.13
N SER A 157 18.34 14.48 18.84
CA SER A 157 19.04 15.45 19.69
C SER A 157 19.61 16.62 18.89
N LEU A 158 20.13 16.36 17.69
CA LEU A 158 20.65 17.39 16.79
C LEU A 158 19.52 18.28 16.22
N LEU A 159 18.36 17.68 15.90
CA LEU A 159 17.15 18.42 15.50
C LEU A 159 16.64 19.30 16.65
N LYS A 160 16.66 18.80 17.89
CA LYS A 160 16.34 19.59 19.07
C LYS A 160 17.29 20.77 19.23
N LYS A 161 18.60 20.54 19.14
CA LYS A 161 19.64 21.59 19.21
C LYS A 161 19.46 22.67 18.14
N ARG A 162 18.89 22.32 16.98
CA ARG A 162 18.57 23.25 15.88
C ARG A 162 17.19 23.89 16.01
N ASN A 163 16.52 23.76 17.16
CA ASN A 163 15.17 24.27 17.41
C ASN A 163 14.12 23.79 16.38
N ARG A 164 14.27 22.55 15.87
CA ARG A 164 13.30 21.94 14.95
C ARG A 164 12.24 21.09 15.66
N ILE A 165 12.49 20.69 16.90
CA ILE A 165 11.56 19.96 17.76
C ILE A 165 11.21 20.87 18.94
N PHE A 166 9.92 21.15 19.14
CA PHE A 166 9.41 21.94 20.26
C PHE A 166 8.90 21.01 21.37
N GLY A 167 9.03 21.42 22.64
CA GLY A 167 8.62 20.59 23.78
C GLY A 167 9.67 19.57 24.26
N PRO A 168 9.29 18.62 25.14
CA PRO A 168 10.16 17.54 25.61
C PRO A 168 10.70 16.70 24.44
N LEU A 169 11.89 16.08 24.61
CA LEU A 169 12.35 15.10 23.61
C LEU A 169 11.42 13.88 23.66
N PRO A 170 10.89 13.42 22.51
CA PRO A 170 10.16 12.16 22.47
C PRO A 170 11.12 11.00 22.78
N THR A 171 10.61 10.00 23.48
CA THR A 171 11.34 8.77 23.76
C THR A 171 11.41 7.88 22.51
N LEU A 172 12.36 6.94 22.47
CA LEU A 172 12.50 6.01 21.34
C LEU A 172 11.20 5.23 21.08
N GLU A 173 10.52 4.79 22.14
CA GLU A 173 9.24 4.08 22.03
C GLU A 173 8.13 4.98 21.47
N GLU A 174 8.09 6.26 21.85
CA GLU A 174 7.14 7.22 21.27
C GLU A 174 7.43 7.54 19.79
N LEU A 175 8.70 7.45 19.37
CA LEU A 175 9.12 7.65 17.99
C LEU A 175 8.83 6.45 17.09
N VAL A 176 8.98 5.22 17.62
CA VAL A 176 8.77 3.98 16.88
C VAL A 176 7.31 3.54 16.93
N ASN A 177 6.63 3.79 18.04
CA ASN A 177 5.24 3.41 18.28
C ASN A 177 4.43 4.60 18.82
N PRO A 178 4.13 5.61 17.98
CA PRO A 178 3.34 6.76 18.41
C PRO A 178 1.96 6.31 18.91
N ALA A 179 1.48 6.93 20.00
CA ALA A 179 0.21 6.57 20.62
C ALA A 179 -0.97 6.79 19.66
N GLU A 180 -0.82 7.74 18.74
CA GLU A 180 -1.77 8.06 17.68
C GLU A 180 -1.94 6.92 16.66
N GLU A 181 -0.93 6.08 16.43
CA GLU A 181 -1.04 4.90 15.54
C GLU A 181 -1.70 3.71 16.24
N LYS A 182 -1.66 3.66 17.58
CA LYS A 182 -2.34 2.63 18.38
C LYS A 182 -3.84 2.85 18.47
N ASP A 183 -4.29 4.09 18.34
CA ASP A 183 -5.72 4.42 18.27
C ASP A 183 -6.20 4.22 16.83
N ILE A 184 -6.45 2.95 16.48
CA ILE A 184 -7.21 2.61 15.28
C ILE A 184 -8.64 3.09 15.55
N GLY A 185 -8.92 4.34 15.18
CA GLY A 185 -10.26 4.90 15.26
C GLY A 185 -11.28 3.97 14.58
N GLU A 186 -12.55 4.12 14.90
CA GLU A 186 -13.66 3.29 14.37
C GLU A 186 -13.55 3.16 12.85
N SER A 187 -12.92 2.08 12.39
CA SER A 187 -12.68 1.88 10.97
C SER A 187 -14.06 1.67 10.34
N ALA A 188 -14.32 2.31 9.21
CA ALA A 188 -15.57 2.09 8.44
C ALA A 188 -15.75 0.62 7.98
N TYR A 189 -14.74 -0.22 8.22
CA TYR A 189 -14.68 -1.65 7.91
C TYR A 189 -14.79 -2.52 9.16
N GLN A 190 -15.16 -1.95 10.31
CA GLN A 190 -15.53 -2.75 11.47
C GLN A 190 -16.86 -3.42 11.15
N PHE A 191 -16.73 -4.64 10.62
CA PHE A 191 -17.82 -5.56 10.38
C PHE A 191 -18.63 -5.68 11.68
N GLY A 192 -19.81 -5.05 11.70
CA GLY A 192 -20.64 -4.97 12.90
C GLY A 192 -21.01 -6.36 13.44
N GLU A 193 -21.62 -6.38 14.63
CA GLU A 193 -22.04 -7.62 15.28
C GLU A 193 -22.83 -8.51 14.29
N ASN A 194 -22.44 -9.78 14.19
CA ASN A 194 -22.98 -10.80 13.26
C ASN A 194 -22.60 -10.66 11.77
N ALA A 195 -21.56 -9.90 11.42
CA ALA A 195 -21.09 -9.86 10.04
C ALA A 195 -20.60 -11.21 9.51
N GLU A 196 -19.93 -12.00 10.35
CA GLU A 196 -19.52 -13.35 10.01
C GLU A 196 -20.73 -14.25 9.69
N GLU A 197 -21.80 -14.12 10.47
CA GLU A 197 -23.03 -14.87 10.25
C GLU A 197 -23.73 -14.45 8.94
N LYS A 198 -23.70 -13.16 8.60
CA LYS A 198 -24.19 -12.64 7.31
C LYS A 198 -23.39 -13.19 6.13
N ILE A 199 -22.06 -13.22 6.24
CA ILE A 199 -21.18 -13.78 5.21
C ILE A 199 -21.45 -15.28 5.04
N VAL A 200 -21.55 -16.03 6.14
CA VAL A 200 -21.86 -17.47 6.11
C VAL A 200 -23.23 -17.73 5.50
N LYS A 201 -24.23 -16.90 5.81
CA LYS A 201 -25.58 -17.02 5.26
C LYS A 201 -25.60 -16.78 3.75
N GLN A 202 -24.87 -15.77 3.27
CA GLN A 202 -24.74 -15.46 1.84
C GLN A 202 -24.03 -16.59 1.08
N VAL A 203 -22.91 -17.09 1.61
CA VAL A 203 -22.15 -18.18 0.98
C VAL A 203 -23.00 -19.46 0.88
N ARG A 204 -23.76 -19.80 1.93
CA ARG A 204 -24.67 -20.95 1.91
C ARG A 204 -25.80 -20.80 0.90
N TYR A 205 -26.33 -19.58 0.74
CA TYR A 205 -27.33 -19.28 -0.28
C TYR A 205 -26.76 -19.49 -1.69
N GLU A 206 -25.59 -18.91 -1.99
CA GLU A 206 -24.93 -19.06 -3.30
C GLU A 206 -24.57 -20.52 -3.63
N GLU A 207 -24.13 -21.29 -2.63
CA GLU A 207 -23.90 -22.71 -2.81
C GLU A 207 -25.19 -23.50 -3.08
N ALA A 208 -26.31 -23.16 -2.43
CA ALA A 208 -27.60 -23.81 -2.64
C ALA A 208 -28.17 -23.48 -4.03
N VAL A 209 -27.99 -22.26 -4.52
CA VAL A 209 -28.29 -21.85 -5.89
C VAL A 209 -27.44 -22.65 -6.89
N LYS A 210 -26.12 -22.75 -6.69
CA LYS A 210 -25.23 -23.56 -7.55
C LYS A 210 -25.58 -25.04 -7.57
N ARG A 211 -26.08 -25.58 -6.46
CA ARG A 211 -26.55 -26.97 -6.38
C ARG A 211 -27.92 -27.19 -7.03
N GLY A 212 -28.59 -26.13 -7.48
CA GLY A 212 -29.92 -26.18 -8.09
C GLY A 212 -31.03 -26.51 -7.08
N GLU A 213 -30.77 -26.33 -5.79
CA GLU A 213 -31.74 -26.55 -4.70
C GLU A 213 -32.68 -25.34 -4.54
N ILE A 214 -32.20 -24.16 -4.96
CA ILE A 214 -32.98 -22.92 -5.05
C ILE A 214 -33.05 -22.56 -6.53
N VAL A 215 -34.25 -22.55 -7.09
CA VAL A 215 -34.52 -21.94 -8.41
C VAL A 215 -34.77 -20.47 -8.13
N GLU A 216 -33.87 -19.60 -8.60
CA GLU A 216 -34.16 -18.17 -8.66
C GLU A 216 -35.34 -18.01 -9.62
N ILE A 217 -36.51 -17.76 -9.04
CA ILE A 217 -37.66 -17.29 -9.79
C ILE A 217 -37.29 -15.85 -10.12
N GLU A 218 -36.95 -15.59 -11.39
CA GLU A 218 -36.97 -14.24 -11.94
C GLU A 218 -38.38 -13.72 -11.68
N GLU A 219 -38.54 -12.86 -10.67
CA GLU A 219 -39.80 -12.15 -10.46
C GLU A 219 -40.02 -11.34 -11.74
N ASP A 220 -41.03 -11.73 -12.53
CA ASP A 220 -41.50 -10.98 -13.69
C ASP A 220 -41.69 -9.52 -13.24
N GLU A 221 -40.85 -8.64 -13.77
CA GLU A 221 -40.93 -7.18 -13.63
C GLU A 221 -42.18 -6.66 -14.36
N GLU A 222 -43.37 -6.99 -13.86
CA GLU A 222 -44.62 -6.28 -14.14
C GLU A 222 -45.12 -5.60 -12.86
N ASP A 223 -44.24 -4.86 -12.19
CA ASP A 223 -44.66 -3.75 -11.36
C ASP A 223 -44.20 -2.47 -12.06
N GLU A 224 -45.17 -1.72 -12.57
CA GLU A 224 -45.02 -0.31 -12.93
C GLU A 224 -44.69 0.47 -11.63
N GLU A 225 -43.49 0.27 -11.08
CA GLU A 225 -42.94 1.17 -10.08
C GLU A 225 -42.68 2.48 -10.79
N GLU A 226 -43.56 3.43 -10.50
CA GLU A 226 -43.49 4.84 -10.80
C GLU A 226 -42.03 5.32 -10.58
N SER A 227 -41.24 5.28 -11.66
CA SER A 227 -39.81 5.61 -11.65
C SER A 227 -39.68 6.98 -11.02
N SER A 228 -39.21 7.02 -9.77
CA SER A 228 -38.81 8.26 -9.13
C SER A 228 -37.81 8.93 -10.07
N PRO A 229 -37.92 10.24 -10.33
CA PRO A 229 -37.03 10.91 -11.27
C PRO A 229 -35.59 10.63 -10.83
N ASP A 230 -34.82 9.97 -11.71
CA ASP A 230 -33.42 9.63 -11.47
C ASP A 230 -32.62 10.95 -11.45
N VAL A 231 -32.57 11.60 -10.28
CA VAL A 231 -31.83 12.84 -10.09
C VAL A 231 -30.36 12.47 -10.05
N SER A 232 -29.65 12.79 -11.13
CA SER A 232 -28.21 12.59 -11.19
C SER A 232 -27.49 13.22 -9.98
N LEU A 233 -26.42 12.60 -9.49
CA LEU A 233 -25.63 13.13 -8.36
C LEU A 233 -25.18 14.58 -8.58
N SER A 234 -24.88 14.92 -9.83
CA SER A 234 -24.53 16.29 -10.24
C SER A 234 -25.68 17.28 -10.10
N GLU A 235 -26.91 16.86 -10.35
CA GLU A 235 -28.12 17.67 -10.18
C GLU A 235 -28.48 17.81 -8.70
N LEU A 236 -28.32 16.74 -7.92
CA LEU A 236 -28.48 16.78 -6.47
C LEU A 236 -27.51 17.79 -5.82
N LEU A 237 -26.24 17.78 -6.21
CA LEU A 237 -25.25 18.74 -5.69
C LEU A 237 -25.60 20.20 -6.04
N LYS A 238 -26.14 20.45 -7.24
CA LYS A 238 -26.61 21.78 -7.64
C LYS A 238 -27.78 22.23 -6.78
N ASN A 239 -28.75 21.35 -6.55
CA ASN A 239 -29.93 21.65 -5.73
C ASN A 239 -29.56 21.92 -4.26
N LEU A 240 -28.62 21.15 -3.70
CA LEU A 240 -28.11 21.40 -2.35
C LEU A 240 -27.42 22.76 -2.24
N LYS A 241 -26.64 23.17 -3.24
CA LYS A 241 -26.00 24.49 -3.26
C LYS A 241 -27.03 25.61 -3.38
N LEU A 242 -28.06 25.43 -4.19
CA LEU A 242 -29.12 26.42 -4.38
C LEU A 242 -29.89 26.67 -3.08
N VAL A 243 -30.27 25.62 -2.36
CA VAL A 243 -31.01 25.76 -1.11
C VAL A 243 -30.11 26.34 -0.01
N GLU A 244 -28.83 25.99 0.05
CA GLU A 244 -27.88 26.64 0.97
C GLU A 244 -27.79 28.15 0.73
N GLU A 245 -27.73 28.57 -0.54
CA GLU A 245 -27.70 29.98 -0.92
C GLU A 245 -28.99 30.70 -0.56
N GLN A 246 -30.15 30.07 -0.80
CA GLN A 246 -31.46 30.64 -0.46
C GLN A 246 -31.66 30.78 1.06
N CYS A 247 -31.25 29.78 1.84
CA CYS A 247 -31.32 29.85 3.31
C CYS A 247 -30.31 30.85 3.89
N GLY A 248 -29.13 31.01 3.26
CA GLY A 248 -28.08 31.92 3.73
C GLY A 248 -28.30 33.39 3.35
N THR A 249 -29.05 33.66 2.28
CA THR A 249 -29.34 35.03 1.80
C THR A 249 -30.73 35.53 2.20
N GLY A 250 -31.62 34.65 2.64
CA GLY A 250 -32.92 35.04 3.18
C GLY A 250 -32.78 35.80 4.49
N CYS A 251 -33.23 37.06 4.52
CA CYS A 251 -33.41 37.80 5.78
C CYS A 251 -34.61 37.19 6.53
N ILE A 252 -34.35 36.20 7.38
CA ILE A 252 -35.37 35.61 8.25
C ILE A 252 -35.51 36.51 9.48
N GLU A 253 -36.65 37.20 9.59
CA GLU A 253 -36.92 38.15 10.69
C GLU A 253 -37.22 37.43 12.02
N ASP A 254 -37.71 36.18 11.97
CA ASP A 254 -38.00 35.36 13.14
C ASP A 254 -36.74 34.62 13.61
N ALA A 255 -36.34 34.86 14.87
CA ALA A 255 -35.15 34.29 15.46
C ALA A 255 -35.20 32.75 15.59
N ALA A 256 -36.38 32.16 15.81
CA ALA A 256 -36.51 30.70 15.89
C ALA A 256 -36.35 30.07 14.50
N VAL A 257 -36.96 30.68 13.49
CA VAL A 257 -36.85 30.21 12.09
C VAL A 257 -35.42 30.42 11.56
N ALA A 258 -34.71 31.45 12.02
CA ALA A 258 -33.31 31.67 11.68
C ALA A 258 -32.38 30.60 12.27
N GLU A 259 -32.63 30.14 13.50
CA GLU A 259 -31.88 29.04 14.12
C GLU A 259 -32.12 27.72 13.39
N ASP A 260 -33.37 27.41 13.04
CA ASP A 260 -33.74 26.24 12.23
C ASP A 260 -33.11 26.29 10.83
N ALA A 261 -33.04 27.47 10.21
CA ALA A 261 -32.38 27.66 8.91
C ALA A 261 -30.86 27.43 8.99
N LEU A 262 -30.20 27.89 10.05
CA LEU A 262 -28.79 27.62 10.28
C LEU A 262 -28.54 26.12 10.52
N HIS A 263 -29.42 25.47 11.27
CA HIS A 263 -29.34 24.02 11.47
C HIS A 263 -29.51 23.26 10.14
N LEU A 264 -30.47 23.66 9.31
CA LEU A 264 -30.68 23.08 7.98
C LEU A 264 -29.44 23.27 7.09
N ILE A 265 -28.85 24.47 7.07
CA ILE A 265 -27.61 24.74 6.32
C ILE A 265 -26.47 23.81 6.77
N ASP A 266 -26.30 23.59 8.08
CA ASP A 266 -25.27 22.68 8.60
C ASP A 266 -25.51 21.24 8.13
N GLN A 267 -26.74 20.74 8.23
CA GLN A 267 -27.11 19.41 7.74
C GLN A 267 -26.88 19.27 6.24
N MET A 268 -27.24 20.29 5.46
CA MET A 268 -27.04 20.31 4.02
C MET A 268 -25.57 20.31 3.62
N ARG A 269 -24.70 21.02 4.36
CA ARG A 269 -23.26 21.00 4.14
C ARG A 269 -22.66 19.62 4.39
N ARG A 270 -23.08 18.96 5.48
CA ARG A 270 -22.67 17.58 5.81
C ARG A 270 -23.10 16.60 4.72
N PHE A 271 -24.38 16.66 4.33
CA PHE A 271 -24.93 15.81 3.28
C PHE A 271 -24.24 16.06 1.93
N ARG A 272 -24.01 17.31 1.54
CA ARG A 272 -23.23 17.65 0.35
C ARG A 272 -21.83 17.04 0.39
N GLY A 273 -21.16 17.07 1.54
CA GLY A 273 -19.86 16.43 1.72
C GLY A 273 -19.90 14.92 1.47
N GLN A 274 -20.96 14.24 1.93
CA GLN A 274 -21.17 12.81 1.67
C GLN A 274 -21.43 12.52 0.19
N VAL A 275 -22.30 13.30 -0.45
CA VAL A 275 -22.61 13.17 -1.87
C VAL A 275 -21.37 13.44 -2.74
N GLN A 276 -20.58 14.46 -2.39
CA GLN A 276 -19.31 14.74 -3.08
C GLN A 276 -18.33 13.59 -2.93
N LYS A 277 -18.20 13.03 -1.71
CA LYS A 277 -17.35 11.85 -1.47
C LYS A 277 -17.79 10.66 -2.33
N LEU A 278 -19.10 10.42 -2.46
CA LEU A 278 -19.63 9.37 -3.33
C LEU A 278 -19.31 9.64 -4.81
N GLN A 279 -19.45 10.89 -5.25
CA GLN A 279 -19.08 11.29 -6.60
C GLN A 279 -17.60 11.05 -6.87
N ASP A 280 -16.72 11.43 -5.93
CA ASP A 280 -15.28 11.30 -6.06
C ASP A 280 -14.85 9.83 -6.08
N VAL A 281 -15.44 8.98 -5.23
CA VAL A 281 -15.18 7.53 -5.21
C VAL A 281 -15.62 6.86 -6.51
N ASN A 282 -16.73 7.33 -7.10
CA ASN A 282 -17.26 6.78 -8.36
C ASN A 282 -16.66 7.48 -9.61
N SER A 283 -15.83 8.52 -9.41
CA SER A 283 -15.18 9.23 -10.50
C SER A 283 -14.03 8.40 -11.04
N LYS A 284 -14.15 7.98 -12.30
CA LYS A 284 -13.05 7.32 -13.02
C LYS A 284 -11.97 8.35 -13.31
N GLN A 285 -10.72 8.00 -13.02
CA GLN A 285 -9.56 8.83 -13.34
C GLN A 285 -9.56 9.14 -14.85
N SER A 286 -9.74 10.41 -15.20
CA SER A 286 -9.58 10.86 -16.57
C SER A 286 -8.09 10.99 -16.88
N SER A 287 -7.67 10.51 -18.05
CA SER A 287 -6.27 10.66 -18.46
C SER A 287 -5.95 12.14 -18.73
N ILE A 288 -4.71 12.55 -18.52
CA ILE A 288 -4.25 13.92 -18.84
C ILE A 288 -4.53 14.28 -20.31
N LEU A 289 -4.49 13.29 -21.21
CA LEU A 289 -4.82 13.44 -22.62
C LEU A 289 -6.31 13.71 -22.86
N GLN A 290 -7.20 13.19 -22.00
CA GLN A 290 -8.62 13.47 -22.03
C GLN A 290 -8.93 14.89 -21.52
N PHE A 291 -8.15 15.39 -20.57
CA PHE A 291 -8.27 16.77 -20.05
C PHE A 291 -7.86 17.82 -21.08
N PHE A 292 -6.74 17.60 -21.76
CA PHE A 292 -6.29 18.48 -22.85
C PHE A 292 -7.10 18.27 -24.14
N GLY A 293 -7.81 17.15 -24.26
CA GLY A 293 -8.48 16.75 -25.50
C GLY A 293 -7.46 16.34 -26.55
N ALA A 294 -7.82 15.39 -27.40
CA ALA A 294 -6.95 14.92 -28.50
C ALA A 294 -6.64 16.01 -29.56
N THR A 295 -7.17 17.23 -29.38
CA THR A 295 -7.12 18.32 -30.35
C THR A 295 -6.57 19.63 -29.80
N SER A 296 -6.11 19.72 -28.54
CA SER A 296 -5.38 20.92 -28.10
C SER A 296 -3.96 20.88 -28.68
N SER A 297 -3.86 21.12 -29.98
CA SER A 297 -2.61 21.56 -30.60
C SER A 297 -2.09 22.75 -29.80
N SER A 298 -0.79 22.81 -29.55
CA SER A 298 -0.15 23.92 -28.82
C SER A 298 -0.30 25.29 -29.51
N GLU A 299 -1.05 25.35 -30.61
CA GLU A 299 -1.36 26.52 -31.43
C GLU A 299 -2.48 27.37 -30.83
N ASP A 300 -3.38 26.80 -30.01
CA ASP A 300 -4.47 27.53 -29.34
C ASP A 300 -4.08 28.09 -27.96
N LEU A 301 -2.83 27.89 -27.53
CA LEU A 301 -2.34 28.49 -26.28
C LEU A 301 -2.10 30.00 -26.50
N PRO A 302 -2.59 30.87 -25.59
CA PRO A 302 -2.32 32.29 -25.69
C PRO A 302 -0.81 32.52 -25.71
N GLU A 303 -0.37 33.39 -26.63
CA GLU A 303 1.03 33.70 -26.84
C GLU A 303 1.67 34.13 -25.52
N HIS A 304 2.81 33.51 -25.16
CA HIS A 304 3.48 33.72 -23.88
C HIS A 304 3.83 35.20 -23.70
N GLN A 305 3.02 35.91 -22.91
CA GLN A 305 3.31 37.28 -22.51
C GLN A 305 4.46 37.23 -21.49
N SER A 306 5.62 37.74 -21.88
CA SER A 306 6.70 38.00 -20.93
C SER A 306 6.26 39.13 -20.01
N TYR A 307 5.77 38.80 -18.82
CA TYR A 307 5.59 39.80 -17.77
C TYR A 307 6.98 40.22 -17.31
N ASP A 308 7.39 41.43 -17.70
CA ASP A 308 8.57 42.09 -17.17
C ASP A 308 8.21 42.56 -15.75
N LEU A 309 8.35 41.65 -14.77
CA LEU A 309 8.14 41.92 -13.34
C LEU A 309 9.28 42.79 -12.78
N LYS A 310 9.62 43.88 -13.46
CA LYS A 310 10.50 44.92 -12.93
C LYS A 310 9.70 45.67 -11.88
N ILE A 311 9.99 45.34 -10.63
CA ILE A 311 9.57 46.13 -9.49
C ILE A 311 10.46 47.38 -9.52
N ASP A 312 9.90 48.51 -9.94
CA ASP A 312 10.61 49.79 -9.90
C ASP A 312 10.81 50.19 -8.43
N LEU A 313 12.02 49.98 -7.92
CA LEU A 313 12.43 50.46 -6.60
C LEU A 313 12.88 51.91 -6.75
N GLU A 314 12.27 52.82 -5.98
CA GLU A 314 12.67 54.24 -5.96
C GLU A 314 14.16 54.40 -5.60
N GLU A 315 14.81 55.39 -6.21
CA GLU A 315 16.26 55.63 -6.11
C GLU A 315 16.67 55.92 -4.64
N GLY A 316 17.23 54.91 -3.98
CA GLY A 316 17.62 54.93 -2.57
C GLY A 316 16.95 53.86 -1.69
N ALA A 317 15.93 53.17 -2.20
CA ALA A 317 15.31 52.05 -1.50
C ALA A 317 16.19 50.78 -1.59
N LYS A 318 16.66 50.29 -0.44
CA LYS A 318 17.25 48.96 -0.36
C LYS A 318 16.13 47.93 -0.47
N PRO A 319 16.27 46.88 -1.32
CA PRO A 319 15.33 45.76 -1.31
C PRO A 319 15.19 45.25 0.13
N PRO A 320 13.97 44.93 0.61
CA PRO A 320 13.80 44.40 1.95
C PRO A 320 14.60 43.10 2.07
N LEU A 321 15.71 43.14 2.80
CA LEU A 321 16.45 41.96 3.22
C LEU A 321 15.69 41.35 4.40
N GLY A 322 14.63 40.60 4.09
CA GLY A 322 13.76 40.01 5.09
C GLY A 322 12.67 39.13 4.49
N ARG A 323 12.09 38.27 5.33
CA ARG A 323 10.97 37.37 4.96
C ARG A 323 9.77 38.22 4.52
N ILE A 324 9.26 37.93 3.33
CA ILE A 324 8.17 38.69 2.66
C ILE A 324 6.78 38.19 3.09
N TYR A 325 6.70 37.29 4.07
CA TYR A 325 5.43 36.83 4.62
C TYR A 325 5.09 37.61 5.89
N LEU A 326 3.82 37.98 5.99
CA LEU A 326 3.22 38.52 7.20
C LEU A 326 3.45 37.52 8.33
N LEU A 327 4.14 37.95 9.38
CA LEU A 327 4.38 37.13 10.56
C LEU A 327 3.04 36.80 11.21
N SER A 328 2.91 35.54 11.63
CA SER A 328 1.73 35.11 12.38
C SER A 328 1.71 35.76 13.77
N PRO A 329 0.54 35.88 14.43
CA PRO A 329 0.45 36.45 15.79
C PRO A 329 1.39 35.79 16.80
N LYS A 330 1.63 34.47 16.67
CA LYS A 330 2.55 33.71 17.52
C LYS A 330 4.03 34.08 17.30
N GLU A 331 4.40 34.50 16.10
CA GLU A 331 5.76 34.95 15.78
C GLU A 331 6.01 36.39 16.23
N LEU A 332 4.95 37.21 16.31
CA LEU A 332 5.01 38.56 16.87
C LEU A 332 5.20 38.56 18.40
N GLU A 333 4.62 37.59 19.11
CA GLU A 333 4.81 37.42 20.56
C GLU A 333 6.22 36.94 20.93
N ALA A 334 6.97 36.39 19.97
CA ALA A 334 8.31 35.83 20.18
C ALA A 334 9.46 36.83 19.88
N LEU A 335 9.14 38.07 19.50
CA LEU A 335 10.08 39.17 19.24
C LEU A 335 10.07 40.19 20.37
#